data_AF-J6IB82-F1
#
_entry.id   AF-J6IB82-F1
#
_cell.length_a   1.000
_cell.length_b   1.000
_cell.length_c   1.000
_cell.angle_alpha   90.00
_cell.angle_beta   90.00
_cell.angle_gamma   90.00
#
_symmetry.space_group_name_H-M   'P 1'
#
loop_
_entity.id
_entity.type
_entity.pdbx_description
1 polymer ?
#
loop_
_entity_poly.entity_id
_entity_poly.type
_entity_poly.pdbx_seq_one_letter_code
_entity_poly.pdbx_strand_id
1 'polypeptide(L)'
;MSAKKFAWERARTLVSVLCLLLITVFMTGCFKGEANLTIRADGSAALKTRLLGTDFLKEAIIEATNEMKKKDSAAVVKEISEGDKTGFESTSEYPDMKTLAEKGGDLFTRRDGKAAGIQQKKTWFYDAYALDLYAGPSETGNDADGDDPAAAAMMKGFLDQIHYEFCLTLPGAPEKHNADRTEDGGKTLRWDLAPTLTAGGDKHIQAEFRLWNKPHIMLTAAVAIVSLALAVLFFILRQKSDAGERGKKLILATVFAVLALAVFAFSAWQLTTASGFTAEDSISPAYVKDAAK
;
A
#
# COMPACT_ATOMS: atom_id res chain seq x y z
N MET A 1 17.07 44.32 51.33
CA MET A 1 17.29 44.17 49.87
C MET A 1 17.34 42.70 49.38
N SER A 2 17.24 41.69 50.26
CA SER A 2 17.43 40.26 49.93
C SER A 2 16.17 39.55 49.37
N ALA A 3 14.97 39.87 49.87
CA ALA A 3 13.74 39.16 49.51
C ALA A 3 13.26 39.38 48.06
N LYS A 4 13.42 40.60 47.51
CA LYS A 4 13.01 40.92 46.13
C LYS A 4 13.84 40.21 45.07
N LYS A 5 15.14 40.02 45.32
CA LYS A 5 16.07 39.34 44.40
C LYS A 5 15.80 37.83 44.36
N PHE A 6 15.50 37.24 45.52
CA PHE A 6 15.12 35.82 45.64
C PHE A 6 13.76 35.51 45.01
N ALA A 7 12.77 36.39 45.16
CA ALA A 7 11.47 36.26 44.52
C ALA A 7 11.55 36.39 42.99
N TRP A 8 12.41 37.28 42.47
CA TRP A 8 12.60 37.46 41.03
C TRP A 8 13.31 36.26 40.39
N GLU A 9 14.32 35.67 41.04
CA GLU A 9 14.95 34.46 40.52
C GLU A 9 14.00 33.26 40.54
N ARG A 10 13.24 33.03 41.62
CA ARG A 10 12.22 31.97 41.66
C ARG A 10 11.10 32.19 40.64
N ALA A 11 10.64 33.42 40.44
CA ALA A 11 9.66 33.74 39.41
C ALA A 11 10.23 33.48 38.00
N ARG A 12 11.50 33.81 37.75
CA ARG A 12 12.17 33.55 36.48
C ARG A 12 12.35 32.05 36.21
N THR A 13 12.70 31.26 37.23
CA THR A 13 12.80 29.80 37.10
C THR A 13 11.42 29.16 36.90
N LEU A 14 10.38 29.63 37.61
CA LEU A 14 9.01 29.15 37.43
C LEU A 14 8.44 29.50 36.05
N VAL A 15 8.69 30.71 35.54
CA VAL A 15 8.32 31.11 34.17
C VAL A 15 9.08 30.26 33.14
N SER A 16 10.37 30.00 33.36
CA SER A 16 11.16 29.17 32.43
C SER A 16 10.72 27.70 32.43
N VAL A 17 10.34 27.15 33.60
CA VAL A 17 9.79 25.78 33.72
C VAL A 17 8.39 25.71 33.11
N LEU A 18 7.55 26.74 33.29
CA LEU A 18 6.23 26.83 32.67
C LEU A 18 6.35 26.96 31.14
N CYS A 19 7.27 27.76 30.63
CA CYS A 19 7.55 27.85 29.20
C CYS A 19 8.08 26.53 28.63
N LEU A 20 8.98 25.83 29.34
CA LEU A 20 9.43 24.49 28.95
C LEU A 20 8.30 23.47 28.96
N LEU A 21 7.41 23.51 29.95
CA LEU A 21 6.20 22.67 30.03
C LEU A 21 5.22 22.98 28.89
N LEU A 22 4.96 24.26 28.59
CA LEU A 22 4.16 24.66 27.42
C LEU A 22 4.78 24.13 26.13
N ILE A 23 6.10 24.26 25.94
CA ILE A 23 6.81 23.74 24.76
C ILE A 23 6.67 22.22 24.65
N THR A 24 6.71 21.46 25.75
CA THR A 24 6.48 20.01 25.71
C THR A 24 5.03 19.63 25.38
N VAL A 25 4.04 20.45 25.76
CA VAL A 25 2.63 20.24 25.38
C VAL A 25 2.40 20.54 23.91
N PHE A 26 3.12 21.52 23.33
CA PHE A 26 3.07 21.80 21.89
C PHE A 26 3.82 20.77 21.02
N MET A 27 4.59 19.85 21.61
CA MET A 27 5.30 18.80 20.86
C MET A 27 4.42 17.58 20.54
N THR A 28 3.23 17.46 21.14
CA THR A 28 2.28 16.43 20.73
C THR A 28 1.52 16.96 19.51
N GLY A 29 1.96 16.55 18.31
CA GLY A 29 1.42 17.05 17.04
C GLY A 29 -0.11 17.16 17.03
N CYS A 30 -0.63 18.28 16.52
CA CYS A 30 -2.05 18.63 16.59
C CYS A 30 -2.97 17.71 15.77
N PHE A 31 -2.40 16.98 14.82
CA PHE A 31 -3.10 16.13 13.87
C PHE A 31 -2.26 14.90 13.52
N LYS A 32 -2.94 13.76 13.42
CA LYS A 32 -2.39 12.46 13.03
C LYS A 32 -3.32 11.82 12.01
N GLY A 33 -2.86 11.71 10.77
CA GLY A 33 -3.51 11.02 9.68
C GLY A 33 -2.74 9.77 9.29
N GLU A 34 -3.42 8.65 9.16
CA GLU A 34 -2.81 7.40 8.69
C GLU A 34 -3.73 6.74 7.65
N ALA A 35 -3.16 6.36 6.51
CA ALA A 35 -3.82 5.56 5.50
C ALA A 35 -3.16 4.18 5.44
N ASN A 36 -3.80 3.17 6.00
CA ASN A 36 -3.30 1.81 6.10
C ASN A 36 -3.97 0.92 5.05
N LEU A 37 -3.28 0.63 3.96
CA LEU A 37 -3.71 -0.31 2.94
C LEU A 37 -3.17 -1.71 3.26
N THR A 38 -4.06 -2.68 3.44
CA THR A 38 -3.70 -4.09 3.61
C THR A 38 -4.15 -4.88 2.39
N ILE A 39 -3.21 -5.48 1.66
CA ILE A 39 -3.49 -6.39 0.55
C ILE A 39 -3.41 -7.81 1.06
N ARG A 40 -4.43 -8.63 0.77
CA ARG A 40 -4.52 -10.01 1.21
C ARG A 40 -4.02 -10.96 0.12
N ALA A 41 -3.71 -12.20 0.52
CA ALA A 41 -3.18 -13.21 -0.40
C ALA A 41 -4.18 -13.64 -1.50
N ASP A 42 -5.47 -13.38 -1.31
CA ASP A 42 -6.53 -13.63 -2.29
C ASP A 42 -6.72 -12.47 -3.29
N GLY A 43 -5.98 -11.37 -3.14
CA GLY A 43 -6.10 -10.19 -3.98
C GLY A 43 -7.13 -9.17 -3.52
N SER A 44 -7.86 -9.42 -2.43
CA SER A 44 -8.70 -8.40 -1.80
C SER A 44 -7.85 -7.39 -1.01
N ALA A 45 -8.40 -6.21 -0.77
CA ALA A 45 -7.73 -5.18 0.04
C ALA A 45 -8.67 -4.50 1.02
N ALA A 46 -8.10 -4.03 2.12
CA ALA A 46 -8.75 -3.15 3.07
C ALA A 46 -7.97 -1.85 3.20
N LEU A 47 -8.62 -0.71 3.02
CA LEU A 47 -8.06 0.60 3.28
C LEU A 47 -8.65 1.13 4.58
N LYS A 48 -7.80 1.30 5.59
CA LYS A 48 -8.16 1.90 6.87
C LYS A 48 -7.56 3.29 6.99
N THR A 49 -8.40 4.30 7.03
CA THR A 49 -8.01 5.69 7.21
C THR A 49 -8.33 6.14 8.62
N ARG A 50 -7.32 6.59 9.37
CA ARG A 50 -7.46 7.16 10.71
C ARG A 50 -7.14 8.64 10.64
N LEU A 51 -8.06 9.47 11.09
CA LEU A 51 -7.89 10.91 11.24
C LEU A 51 -8.12 11.25 12.70
N LEU A 52 -7.08 11.72 13.39
CA LEU A 52 -7.12 12.12 14.79
C LEU A 52 -6.60 13.55 14.89
N GLY A 53 -7.30 14.39 15.66
CA GLY A 53 -6.84 15.74 15.93
C GLY A 53 -7.33 16.24 17.28
N THR A 54 -6.78 17.37 17.68
CA THR A 54 -7.29 18.11 18.85
C THR A 54 -8.70 18.64 18.60
N ASP A 55 -9.40 19.05 19.66
CA ASP A 55 -10.76 19.60 19.57
C ASP A 55 -10.92 20.74 18.55
N PHE A 56 -9.85 21.52 18.33
CA PHE A 56 -9.84 22.60 17.34
C PHE A 56 -10.03 22.12 15.89
N LEU A 57 -9.59 20.90 15.56
CA LEU A 57 -9.69 20.32 14.21
C LEU A 57 -10.92 19.43 14.03
N LYS A 58 -11.77 19.31 15.05
CA LYS A 58 -12.89 18.37 15.07
C LYS A 58 -13.87 18.58 13.91
N GLU A 59 -14.24 19.82 13.61
CA GLU A 59 -15.17 20.13 12.52
C GLU A 59 -14.59 19.76 11.15
N ALA A 60 -13.33 20.11 10.89
CA ALA A 60 -12.63 19.75 9.64
C ALA A 60 -12.51 18.22 9.48
N ILE A 61 -12.25 17.49 10.57
CA ILE A 61 -12.18 16.03 10.58
C ILE A 61 -13.56 15.42 10.30
N ILE A 62 -14.64 15.97 10.87
CA ILE A 62 -16.02 15.54 10.59
C ILE A 62 -16.37 15.77 9.12
N GLU A 63 -16.03 16.93 8.56
CA GLU A 63 -16.28 17.27 7.16
C GLU A 63 -15.53 16.33 6.22
N ALA A 64 -14.23 16.14 6.43
CA ALA A 64 -13.42 15.20 5.64
C ALA A 64 -13.98 13.77 5.70
N THR A 65 -14.45 13.34 6.88
CA THR A 65 -15.07 12.03 7.07
C THR A 65 -16.41 11.90 6.33
N ASN A 66 -17.23 12.95 6.34
CA ASN A 66 -18.48 12.98 5.59
C ASN A 66 -18.25 12.95 4.08
N GLU A 67 -17.25 13.67 3.57
CA GLU A 67 -16.85 13.61 2.16
C GLU A 67 -16.36 12.21 1.77
N MET A 68 -15.53 11.56 2.60
CA MET A 68 -15.14 10.16 2.39
C MET A 68 -16.37 9.24 2.33
N LYS A 69 -17.33 9.41 3.24
CA LYS A 69 -18.56 8.60 3.28
C LYS A 69 -19.49 8.84 2.07
N LYS A 70 -19.49 10.04 1.49
CA LYS A 70 -20.22 10.31 0.24
C LYS A 70 -19.59 9.56 -0.93
N LYS A 71 -18.25 9.52 -0.99
CA LYS A 71 -17.49 8.82 -2.05
C LYS A 71 -17.53 7.30 -1.88
N ASP A 72 -17.57 6.81 -0.65
CA ASP A 72 -17.73 5.40 -0.33
C ASP A 72 -18.80 5.20 0.75
N SER A 73 -20.05 5.05 0.31
CA SER A 73 -21.19 4.80 1.21
C SER A 73 -21.12 3.46 1.95
N ALA A 74 -20.27 2.53 1.50
CA ALA A 74 -20.08 1.23 2.13
C ALA A 74 -18.99 1.24 3.22
N ALA A 75 -18.25 2.34 3.36
CA ALA A 75 -17.21 2.46 4.37
C ALA A 75 -17.78 2.42 5.79
N VAL A 76 -17.12 1.67 6.67
CA VAL A 76 -17.47 1.60 8.09
C VAL A 76 -16.70 2.68 8.84
N VAL A 77 -17.42 3.68 9.33
CA VAL A 77 -16.85 4.79 10.11
C VAL A 77 -17.09 4.57 11.60
N LYS A 78 -16.06 4.76 12.41
CA LYS A 78 -16.10 4.70 13.88
C LYS A 78 -15.38 5.90 14.47
N GLU A 79 -15.94 6.46 15.53
CA GLU A 79 -15.23 7.48 16.32
C GLU A 79 -14.13 6.83 17.16
N ILE A 80 -12.97 7.46 17.20
CA ILE A 80 -11.79 6.99 17.94
C ILE A 80 -11.21 8.15 18.77
N SER A 81 -10.57 7.80 19.89
CA SER A 81 -9.86 8.75 20.73
C SER A 81 -8.52 8.16 21.18
N GLU A 82 -7.46 8.96 21.11
CA GLU A 82 -6.10 8.59 21.46
C GLU A 82 -5.48 9.76 22.24
N GLY A 83 -5.39 9.62 23.57
CA GLY A 83 -4.93 10.70 24.45
C GLY A 83 -5.91 11.88 24.49
N ASP A 84 -5.43 13.07 24.12
CA ASP A 84 -6.20 14.32 24.02
C ASP A 84 -6.84 14.53 22.63
N LYS A 85 -6.68 13.56 21.72
CA LYS A 85 -7.18 13.64 20.33
C LYS A 85 -8.43 12.82 20.15
N THR A 86 -9.33 13.32 19.33
CA THR A 86 -10.54 12.63 18.87
C THR A 86 -10.62 12.68 17.36
N GLY A 87 -11.36 11.76 16.76
CA GLY A 87 -11.56 11.73 15.32
C GLY A 87 -12.18 10.43 14.87
N PHE A 88 -11.88 10.00 13.64
CA PHE A 88 -12.54 8.86 13.01
C PHE A 88 -11.58 7.86 12.41
N GLU A 89 -11.98 6.60 12.47
CA GLU A 89 -11.44 5.51 11.69
C GLU A 89 -12.50 5.11 10.65
N SER A 90 -12.15 5.24 9.37
CA SER A 90 -12.92 4.72 8.25
C SER A 90 -12.25 3.45 7.73
N THR A 91 -13.03 2.39 7.48
CA THR A 91 -12.54 1.17 6.84
C THR A 91 -13.36 0.86 5.60
N SER A 92 -12.68 0.81 4.45
CA SER A 92 -13.22 0.43 3.16
C SER A 92 -12.65 -0.91 2.72
N GLU A 93 -13.51 -1.81 2.24
CA GLU A 93 -13.11 -3.14 1.75
C GLU A 93 -13.29 -3.20 0.23
N TYR A 94 -12.27 -3.72 -0.45
CA TYR A 94 -12.22 -3.88 -1.89
C TYR A 94 -12.05 -5.37 -2.21
N PRO A 95 -12.95 -5.96 -3.02
CA PRO A 95 -12.86 -7.39 -3.35
C PRO A 95 -11.64 -7.73 -4.20
N ASP A 96 -11.13 -6.77 -4.97
CA ASP A 96 -9.97 -6.94 -5.85
C ASP A 96 -9.22 -5.62 -6.08
N MET A 97 -8.01 -5.72 -6.64
CA MET A 97 -7.13 -4.58 -6.92
C MET A 97 -7.70 -3.61 -7.95
N LYS A 98 -8.58 -4.08 -8.85
CA LYS A 98 -9.24 -3.22 -9.84
C LYS A 98 -10.26 -2.31 -9.16
N THR A 99 -11.05 -2.85 -8.25
CA THR A 99 -12.03 -2.08 -7.48
C THR A 99 -11.32 -1.09 -6.57
N LEU A 100 -10.17 -1.45 -5.98
CA LEU A 100 -9.31 -0.50 -5.27
C LEU A 100 -8.81 0.62 -6.20
N ALA A 101 -8.36 0.30 -7.41
CA ALA A 101 -7.89 1.31 -8.36
C ALA A 101 -9.01 2.30 -8.76
N GLU A 102 -10.23 1.81 -8.96
CA GLU A 102 -11.39 2.60 -9.38
C GLU A 102 -12.03 3.41 -8.25
N LYS A 103 -12.04 2.87 -7.02
CA LYS A 103 -12.81 3.43 -5.89
C LYS A 103 -11.98 3.76 -4.65
N GLY A 104 -10.68 3.52 -4.68
CA GLY A 104 -9.74 3.81 -3.59
C GLY A 104 -9.47 5.31 -3.40
N GLY A 105 -9.91 6.14 -4.34
CA GLY A 105 -9.70 7.58 -4.34
C GLY A 105 -8.49 8.03 -5.15
N ASP A 106 -8.24 9.33 -5.14
CA ASP A 106 -7.33 10.02 -6.06
C ASP A 106 -5.88 9.52 -5.99
N LEU A 107 -5.44 9.01 -4.83
CA LEU A 107 -4.09 8.46 -4.65
C LEU A 107 -3.83 7.27 -5.59
N PHE A 108 -4.86 6.49 -5.90
CA PHE A 108 -4.75 5.30 -6.76
C PHE A 108 -5.02 5.59 -8.23
N THR A 109 -5.26 6.83 -8.60
CA THR A 109 -5.47 7.21 -10.01
C THR A 109 -4.15 7.34 -10.75
N ARG A 110 -4.17 7.02 -12.04
CA ARG A 110 -3.01 7.18 -12.92
C ARG A 110 -2.83 8.66 -13.27
N ARG A 111 -1.65 9.22 -13.04
CA ARG A 111 -1.28 10.58 -13.44
C ARG A 111 -0.24 10.51 -14.54
N ASP A 112 -0.68 10.71 -15.78
CA ASP A 112 0.20 10.57 -16.96
C ASP A 112 1.45 11.46 -16.82
N GLY A 113 2.63 10.85 -16.97
CA GLY A 113 3.93 11.52 -16.81
C GLY A 113 4.43 11.66 -15.36
N LYS A 114 3.61 11.31 -14.34
CA LYS A 114 4.00 11.34 -12.92
C LYS A 114 3.93 9.96 -12.25
N ALA A 115 2.81 9.26 -12.39
CA ALA A 115 2.54 8.01 -11.70
C ALA A 115 1.65 7.09 -12.52
N ALA A 116 2.04 5.83 -12.67
CA ALA A 116 1.29 4.82 -13.41
C ALA A 116 0.06 4.29 -12.66
N GLY A 117 -0.12 4.63 -11.37
CA GLY A 117 -1.19 4.11 -10.53
C GLY A 117 -0.92 2.65 -10.13
N ILE A 118 -1.96 1.82 -10.16
CA ILE A 118 -1.87 0.38 -9.94
C ILE A 118 -1.70 -0.31 -11.29
N GLN A 119 -0.62 -1.06 -11.45
CA GLN A 119 -0.36 -1.88 -12.63
C GLN A 119 -0.49 -3.36 -12.29
N GLN A 120 -0.99 -4.16 -13.22
CA GLN A 120 -1.23 -5.59 -13.03
C GLN A 120 -0.81 -6.42 -14.25
N LYS A 121 -0.08 -7.50 -14.00
CA LYS A 121 0.17 -8.58 -14.96
C LYS A 121 -0.27 -9.92 -14.39
N LYS A 122 -1.21 -10.57 -15.07
CA LYS A 122 -1.71 -11.89 -14.66
C LYS A 122 -0.89 -13.00 -15.31
N THR A 123 -0.51 -13.98 -14.51
CA THR A 123 0.12 -15.22 -14.99
C THR A 123 -0.63 -16.41 -14.42
N TRP A 124 -0.28 -17.62 -14.87
CA TRP A 124 -0.87 -18.84 -14.33
C TRP A 124 -0.54 -19.04 -12.85
N PHE A 125 0.68 -18.71 -12.41
CA PHE A 125 1.13 -18.97 -11.04
C PHE A 125 1.00 -17.80 -10.08
N TYR A 126 0.94 -16.58 -10.59
CA TYR A 126 0.83 -15.39 -9.76
C TYR A 126 0.30 -14.20 -10.54
N ASP A 127 -0.24 -13.24 -9.82
CA ASP A 127 -0.49 -11.91 -10.32
C ASP A 127 0.62 -11.00 -9.82
N ALA A 128 1.32 -10.34 -10.73
CA ALA A 128 2.33 -9.33 -10.41
C ALA A 128 1.66 -7.96 -10.38
N TYR A 129 2.00 -7.17 -9.38
CA TYR A 129 1.52 -5.81 -9.20
C TYR A 129 2.67 -4.83 -9.03
N ALA A 130 2.50 -3.63 -9.55
CA ALA A 130 3.28 -2.46 -9.20
C ALA A 130 2.34 -1.35 -8.75
N LEU A 131 2.60 -0.81 -7.58
CA LEU A 131 2.04 0.45 -7.13
C LEU A 131 3.05 1.53 -7.47
N ASP A 132 2.64 2.50 -8.26
CA ASP A 132 3.37 3.71 -8.56
C ASP A 132 2.42 4.89 -8.34
N LEU A 133 2.36 5.36 -7.10
CA LEU A 133 1.41 6.36 -6.65
C LEU A 133 2.11 7.70 -6.43
N TYR A 134 1.37 8.78 -6.63
CA TYR A 134 1.86 10.14 -6.45
C TYR A 134 1.03 10.86 -5.39
N ALA A 135 1.68 11.24 -4.30
CA ALA A 135 1.15 12.16 -3.30
C ALA A 135 1.84 13.51 -3.47
N GLY A 136 1.09 14.56 -3.74
CA GLY A 136 1.64 15.90 -3.97
C GLY A 136 0.52 16.91 -4.17
N PRO A 137 0.85 18.18 -4.44
CA PRO A 137 -0.15 19.23 -4.59
C PRO A 137 -1.22 18.85 -5.63
N SER A 138 -2.47 19.17 -5.29
CA SER A 138 -3.58 19.04 -6.22
C SER A 138 -3.33 19.91 -7.44
N GLU A 139 -3.57 19.40 -8.65
CA GLU A 139 -3.36 20.16 -9.90
C GLU A 139 -4.40 21.28 -10.12
N THR A 140 -5.38 21.34 -9.23
CA THR A 140 -6.17 22.53 -8.91
C THR A 140 -5.30 23.44 -8.04
N GLY A 141 -4.52 24.32 -8.68
CA GLY A 141 -3.75 25.34 -7.99
C GLY A 141 -4.66 26.23 -7.15
N ASN A 142 -4.81 25.89 -5.88
CA ASN A 142 -5.09 26.85 -4.83
C ASN A 142 -3.83 26.92 -3.99
N ASP A 143 -2.82 27.54 -4.59
CA ASP A 143 -1.82 28.22 -3.81
C ASP A 143 -2.59 29.29 -3.03
N ALA A 144 -2.89 29.01 -1.77
CA ALA A 144 -3.26 30.04 -0.82
C ALA A 144 -1.98 30.86 -0.57
N ASP A 145 -1.56 31.62 -1.58
CA ASP A 145 -0.59 32.70 -1.46
C ASP A 145 -1.25 33.80 -0.64
N GLY A 146 -1.30 33.58 0.67
CA GLY A 146 -1.38 34.67 1.61
C GLY A 146 -0.02 35.35 1.63
N ASP A 147 0.09 36.52 1.01
CA ASP A 147 1.26 37.41 1.00
C ASP A 147 1.73 37.89 2.41
N ASP A 148 1.25 37.27 3.49
CA ASP A 148 1.65 37.57 4.87
C ASP A 148 2.72 36.57 5.37
N PRO A 149 3.98 37.02 5.51
CA PRO A 149 5.09 36.19 6.02
C PRO A 149 4.82 35.61 7.42
N ALA A 150 4.02 36.28 8.25
CA ALA A 150 3.67 35.80 9.58
C ALA A 150 2.64 34.66 9.52
N ALA A 151 1.64 34.76 8.64
CA ALA A 151 0.68 33.69 8.40
C ALA A 151 1.35 32.46 7.78
N ALA A 152 2.27 32.66 6.83
CA ALA A 152 3.06 31.57 6.23
C ALA A 152 3.96 30.86 7.26
N ALA A 153 4.62 31.61 8.14
CA ALA A 153 5.43 31.03 9.22
C ALA A 153 4.58 30.25 10.24
N MET A 154 3.38 30.75 10.56
CA MET A 154 2.45 30.09 11.48
C MET A 154 1.87 28.80 10.86
N MET A 155 1.52 28.83 9.57
CA MET A 155 1.09 27.66 8.81
C MET A 155 2.18 26.59 8.69
N LYS A 156 3.43 27.01 8.44
CA LYS A 156 4.58 26.09 8.41
C LYS A 156 4.79 25.39 9.76
N GLY A 157 4.73 26.14 10.86
CA GLY A 157 4.83 25.57 12.21
C GLY A 157 3.70 24.60 12.56
N PHE A 158 2.51 24.78 11.98
CA PHE A 158 1.40 23.84 12.07
C PHE A 158 1.63 22.57 11.25
N LEU A 159 2.10 22.71 10.00
CA LEU A 159 2.41 21.58 9.10
C LEU A 159 3.54 20.70 9.65
N ASP A 160 4.56 21.29 10.27
CA ASP A 160 5.66 20.55 10.92
C ASP A 160 5.19 19.65 12.08
N GLN A 161 3.97 19.90 12.60
CA GLN A 161 3.35 19.13 13.67
C GLN A 161 2.33 18.10 13.17
N ILE A 162 2.14 17.98 11.86
CA ILE A 162 1.26 16.97 11.26
C ILE A 162 2.03 15.67 11.10
N HIS A 163 1.48 14.59 11.63
CA HIS A 163 1.89 13.25 11.25
C HIS A 163 0.93 12.75 10.17
N TYR A 164 1.41 12.57 8.95
CA TYR A 164 0.62 12.00 7.86
C TYR A 164 1.39 10.86 7.19
N GLU A 165 0.88 9.63 7.28
CA GLU A 165 1.61 8.46 6.83
C GLU A 165 0.74 7.55 5.95
N PHE A 166 1.33 7.00 4.90
CA PHE A 166 0.77 5.90 4.13
C PHE A 166 1.49 4.59 4.47
N CYS A 167 0.72 3.56 4.79
CA CYS A 167 1.21 2.23 5.13
C CYS A 167 0.66 1.20 4.14
N LEU A 168 1.53 0.35 3.60
CA LEU A 168 1.16 -0.80 2.78
C LEU A 168 1.57 -2.09 3.48
N THR A 169 0.60 -2.93 3.83
CA THR A 169 0.83 -4.27 4.38
C THR A 169 0.55 -5.32 3.32
N LEU A 170 1.56 -6.14 3.03
CA LEU A 170 1.53 -7.20 2.03
C LEU A 170 1.53 -8.60 2.67
N PRO A 171 1.00 -9.63 1.99
CA PRO A 171 1.01 -10.99 2.52
C PRO A 171 2.43 -11.62 2.51
N GLY A 172 3.33 -11.06 1.70
CA GLY A 172 4.75 -11.40 1.64
C GLY A 172 5.59 -10.15 1.35
N ALA A 173 6.90 -10.25 1.52
CA ALA A 173 7.80 -9.14 1.25
C ALA A 173 7.73 -8.73 -0.24
N PRO A 174 7.75 -7.42 -0.55
CA PRO A 174 7.80 -6.93 -1.92
C PRO A 174 9.12 -7.30 -2.60
N GLU A 175 9.14 -7.29 -3.93
CA GLU A 175 10.35 -7.48 -4.73
C GLU A 175 11.17 -6.19 -4.80
N LYS A 176 10.49 -5.04 -4.87
CA LYS A 176 11.09 -3.71 -4.86
C LYS A 176 10.20 -2.74 -4.12
N HIS A 177 10.79 -1.74 -3.46
CA HIS A 177 10.05 -0.61 -2.89
C HIS A 177 10.97 0.59 -2.63
N ASN A 178 10.37 1.76 -2.41
CA ASN A 178 11.06 2.97 -1.97
C ASN A 178 10.59 3.49 -0.59
N ALA A 179 9.97 2.63 0.22
CA ALA A 179 9.48 2.97 1.56
C ALA A 179 10.55 3.58 2.48
N ASP A 180 10.16 4.57 3.28
CA ASP A 180 11.04 5.22 4.27
C ASP A 180 11.37 4.26 5.42
N ARG A 181 10.41 3.39 5.77
CA ARG A 181 10.54 2.39 6.83
C ARG A 181 9.86 1.07 6.45
N THR A 182 10.37 -0.01 7.01
CA THR A 182 9.81 -1.36 6.84
C THR A 182 9.64 -2.06 8.19
N GLU A 183 8.52 -2.75 8.37
CA GLU A 183 8.15 -3.50 9.57
C GLU A 183 7.69 -4.93 9.22
N ASP A 184 7.44 -5.76 10.24
CA ASP A 184 6.98 -7.15 10.11
C ASP A 184 7.81 -7.99 9.11
N GLY A 185 9.13 -7.93 9.24
CA GLY A 185 10.05 -8.66 8.35
C GLY A 185 10.03 -8.17 6.89
N GLY A 186 9.64 -6.91 6.66
CA GLY A 186 9.61 -6.29 5.33
C GLY A 186 8.25 -6.34 4.64
N LYS A 187 7.21 -6.85 5.30
CA LYS A 187 5.85 -6.94 4.72
C LYS A 187 5.07 -5.65 4.84
N THR A 188 5.38 -4.83 5.84
CA THR A 188 4.71 -3.54 6.06
C THR A 188 5.66 -2.44 5.66
N LEU A 189 5.26 -1.66 4.67
CA LEU A 189 6.01 -0.54 4.09
C LEU A 189 5.36 0.76 4.53
N ARG A 190 6.17 1.75 4.89
CA ARG A 190 5.69 3.04 5.43
C ARG A 190 6.33 4.22 4.71
N TRP A 191 5.50 5.19 4.35
CA TRP A 191 5.91 6.46 3.74
C TRP A 191 5.39 7.63 4.53
N ASP A 192 6.29 8.51 4.95
CA ASP A 192 5.95 9.79 5.53
C ASP A 192 5.51 10.75 4.42
N LEU A 193 4.27 11.21 4.54
CA LEU A 193 3.58 12.13 3.63
C LEU A 193 3.41 13.52 4.25
N ALA A 194 3.84 13.77 5.49
CA ALA A 194 3.83 15.12 6.05
C ALA A 194 4.54 16.15 5.14
N PRO A 195 5.68 15.82 4.48
CA PRO A 195 6.34 16.74 3.56
C PRO A 195 5.47 17.16 2.36
N THR A 196 4.53 16.31 1.92
CA THR A 196 3.66 16.63 0.77
C THR A 196 2.58 17.66 1.09
N LEU A 197 2.39 17.98 2.37
CA LEU A 197 1.47 19.02 2.81
C LEU A 197 2.11 20.42 2.78
N THR A 198 3.41 20.50 2.55
CA THR A 198 4.14 21.76 2.37
C THR A 198 4.09 22.24 0.92
N ALA A 199 4.17 23.57 0.72
CA ALA A 199 4.09 24.16 -0.62
C ALA A 199 5.17 23.57 -1.54
N GLY A 200 4.74 22.92 -2.63
CA GLY A 200 5.61 22.28 -3.63
C GLY A 200 6.18 20.91 -3.25
N GLY A 201 5.80 20.33 -2.10
CA GLY A 201 6.25 19.00 -1.69
C GLY A 201 5.52 17.87 -2.42
N ASP A 202 6.25 16.90 -2.95
CA ASP A 202 5.71 15.66 -3.50
C ASP A 202 6.40 14.42 -2.92
N LYS A 203 5.75 13.26 -3.09
CA LYS A 203 6.25 11.96 -2.68
C LYS A 203 5.71 10.88 -3.62
N HIS A 204 6.62 10.09 -4.15
CA HIS A 204 6.30 8.88 -4.90
C HIS A 204 6.26 7.67 -3.96
N ILE A 205 5.21 6.87 -4.07
CA ILE A 205 5.02 5.64 -3.31
C ILE A 205 5.12 4.49 -4.31
N GLN A 206 6.20 3.73 -4.21
CA GLN A 206 6.52 2.67 -5.16
C GLN A 206 6.72 1.33 -4.47
N ALA A 207 6.01 0.30 -4.93
CA ALA A 207 6.18 -1.08 -4.49
C ALA A 207 5.81 -2.07 -5.60
N GLU A 208 6.70 -3.04 -5.86
CA GLU A 208 6.44 -4.18 -6.75
C GLU A 208 6.30 -5.45 -5.92
N PHE A 209 5.24 -6.23 -6.13
CA PHE A 209 4.99 -7.48 -5.38
C PHE A 209 4.21 -8.50 -6.21
N ARG A 210 4.19 -9.75 -5.73
CA ARG A 210 3.48 -10.87 -6.37
C ARG A 210 2.48 -11.52 -5.42
N LEU A 211 1.29 -11.82 -5.93
CA LEU A 211 0.30 -12.64 -5.25
C LEU A 211 0.25 -14.02 -5.90
N TRP A 212 0.64 -15.06 -5.15
CA TRP A 212 0.74 -16.42 -5.67
C TRP A 212 -0.60 -17.14 -5.73
N ASN A 213 -0.94 -17.65 -6.91
CA ASN A 213 -2.11 -18.48 -7.18
C ASN A 213 -1.86 -19.92 -6.70
N LYS A 214 -1.90 -20.13 -5.37
CA LYS A 214 -1.67 -21.45 -4.73
C LYS A 214 -2.46 -22.59 -5.38
N PRO A 215 -3.75 -22.44 -5.75
CA PRO A 215 -4.50 -23.51 -6.40
C PRO A 215 -3.90 -23.95 -7.74
N HIS A 216 -3.47 -22.99 -8.57
CA HIS A 216 -2.86 -23.28 -9.87
C HIS A 216 -1.49 -23.93 -9.72
N ILE A 217 -0.68 -23.47 -8.77
CA ILE A 217 0.62 -24.07 -8.46
C ILE A 217 0.45 -25.52 -8.01
N MET A 218 -0.49 -25.78 -7.10
CA MET A 218 -0.80 -27.13 -6.63
C MET A 218 -1.29 -28.04 -7.76
N LEU A 219 -2.17 -27.55 -8.62
CA LEU A 219 -2.66 -28.29 -9.78
C LEU A 219 -1.51 -28.66 -10.73
N THR A 220 -0.66 -27.70 -11.09
CA THR A 220 0.48 -27.94 -11.98
C THR A 220 1.49 -28.89 -11.36
N ALA A 221 1.77 -28.77 -10.07
CA ALA A 221 2.63 -29.70 -9.34
C ALA A 221 2.06 -31.13 -9.34
N ALA A 222 0.76 -31.28 -9.10
CA ALA A 222 0.09 -32.59 -9.15
C ALA A 222 0.18 -33.24 -10.54
N VAL A 223 -0.07 -32.47 -11.60
CA VAL A 223 0.05 -32.96 -12.99
C VAL A 223 1.48 -33.38 -13.31
N ALA A 224 2.48 -32.61 -12.89
CA ALA A 224 3.89 -32.96 -13.08
C ALA A 224 4.25 -34.28 -12.37
N ILE A 225 3.87 -34.43 -11.10
CA ILE A 225 4.15 -35.62 -10.29
C ILE A 225 3.46 -36.86 -10.87
N VAL A 226 2.17 -36.76 -11.23
CA VAL A 226 1.43 -37.88 -11.83
C VAL A 226 2.02 -38.28 -13.18
N SER A 227 2.39 -37.30 -14.01
CA SER A 227 3.03 -37.58 -15.31
C SER A 227 4.37 -38.29 -15.13
N LEU A 228 5.20 -37.85 -14.19
CA LEU A 228 6.47 -38.53 -13.87
C LEU A 228 6.24 -39.93 -13.31
N ALA A 229 5.28 -40.11 -12.40
CA ALA A 229 4.96 -41.41 -11.82
C ALA A 229 4.48 -42.40 -12.90
N LEU A 230 3.63 -41.96 -13.82
CA LEU A 230 3.17 -42.77 -14.95
C LEU A 230 4.32 -43.10 -15.91
N ALA A 231 5.19 -42.14 -16.21
CA ALA A 231 6.38 -42.38 -17.03
C ALA A 231 7.27 -43.48 -16.42
N VAL A 232 7.57 -43.39 -15.12
CA VAL A 232 8.36 -44.39 -14.39
C VAL A 232 7.63 -45.74 -14.33
N LEU A 233 6.32 -45.75 -14.05
CA LEU A 233 5.53 -46.97 -13.99
C LEU A 233 5.53 -47.72 -15.33
N PHE A 234 5.23 -47.04 -16.44
CA PHE A 234 5.25 -47.67 -17.76
C PHE A 234 6.66 -48.11 -18.18
N PHE A 235 7.69 -47.38 -17.74
CA PHE A 235 9.08 -47.77 -17.93
C PHE A 235 9.46 -49.05 -17.15
N ILE A 236 8.99 -49.20 -15.92
CA ILE A 236 9.20 -50.43 -15.12
C ILE A 236 8.39 -51.60 -15.71
N LEU A 237 7.12 -51.37 -16.02
CA LEU A 237 6.24 -52.40 -16.59
C LEU A 237 6.77 -52.92 -17.94
N ARG A 238 7.46 -52.08 -18.71
CA ARG A 238 8.15 -52.47 -19.96
C ARG A 238 9.13 -53.64 -19.75
N GLN A 239 9.81 -53.71 -18.61
CA GLN A 239 10.84 -54.72 -18.36
C GLN A 239 10.29 -56.15 -18.33
N LYS A 240 9.02 -56.30 -17.93
CA LYS A 240 8.35 -57.61 -17.81
C LYS A 240 7.47 -57.97 -19.02
N SER A 241 7.56 -57.22 -20.11
CA SER A 241 6.62 -57.32 -21.24
C SER A 241 7.24 -57.95 -22.49
N ASP A 242 6.42 -58.66 -23.26
CA ASP A 242 6.76 -59.22 -24.58
C ASP A 242 6.98 -58.12 -25.64
N ALA A 243 7.65 -58.44 -26.75
CA ALA A 243 8.14 -57.46 -27.73
C ALA A 243 7.07 -56.47 -28.24
N GLY A 244 5.86 -56.94 -28.56
CA GLY A 244 4.76 -56.10 -29.05
C GLY A 244 4.19 -55.16 -27.98
N GLU A 245 4.09 -55.61 -26.74
CA GLU A 245 3.57 -54.83 -25.61
C GLU A 245 4.63 -53.88 -25.04
N ARG A 246 5.90 -54.27 -25.13
CA ARG A 246 7.08 -53.48 -24.77
C ARG A 246 7.19 -52.20 -25.59
N GLY A 247 6.88 -52.25 -26.89
CA GLY A 247 6.85 -51.06 -27.75
C GLY A 247 5.76 -50.06 -27.33
N LYS A 248 4.54 -50.55 -27.07
CA LYS A 248 3.43 -49.70 -26.60
C LYS A 248 3.72 -49.03 -25.25
N LYS A 249 4.26 -49.79 -24.29
CA LYS A 249 4.63 -49.27 -22.96
C LYS A 249 5.77 -48.25 -23.04
N LEU A 250 6.72 -48.43 -23.96
CA LEU A 250 7.78 -47.43 -24.21
C LEU A 250 7.20 -46.13 -24.77
N ILE A 251 6.33 -46.19 -25.78
CA ILE A 251 5.67 -45.01 -26.34
C ILE A 251 4.93 -44.27 -25.22
N LEU A 252 4.18 -44.99 -24.39
CA LEU A 252 3.43 -44.39 -23.29
C LEU A 252 4.34 -43.74 -22.24
N ALA A 253 5.44 -44.41 -21.86
CA ALA A 253 6.45 -43.84 -20.97
C ALA A 253 7.08 -42.56 -21.56
N THR A 254 7.41 -42.56 -22.85
CA THR A 254 7.95 -41.39 -23.56
C THR A 254 6.94 -40.24 -23.60
N VAL A 255 5.67 -40.53 -23.89
CA VAL A 255 4.60 -39.51 -23.90
C VAL A 255 4.48 -38.84 -22.54
N PHE A 256 4.43 -39.61 -21.45
CA PHE A 256 4.34 -39.04 -20.10
C PHE A 256 5.61 -38.29 -19.67
N ALA A 257 6.80 -38.75 -20.11
CA ALA A 257 8.05 -38.04 -19.87
C ALA A 257 8.10 -36.69 -20.62
N VAL A 258 7.66 -36.66 -21.88
CA VAL A 258 7.56 -35.42 -22.67
C VAL A 258 6.52 -34.48 -22.06
N LEU A 259 5.39 -34.99 -21.59
CA LEU A 259 4.39 -34.19 -20.87
C LEU A 259 4.98 -33.55 -19.61
N ALA A 260 5.71 -34.32 -18.79
CA ALA A 260 6.37 -33.78 -17.60
C ALA A 260 7.40 -32.69 -17.96
N LEU A 261 8.22 -32.90 -18.99
CA LEU A 261 9.16 -31.90 -19.50
C LEU A 261 8.45 -30.63 -19.98
N ALA A 262 7.34 -30.77 -20.71
CA ALA A 262 6.54 -29.65 -21.16
C ALA A 262 5.96 -28.85 -19.97
N VAL A 263 5.50 -29.54 -18.92
CA VAL A 263 5.01 -28.89 -17.69
C VAL A 263 6.14 -28.14 -16.97
N PHE A 264 7.35 -28.72 -16.88
CA PHE A 264 8.50 -28.02 -16.29
C PHE A 264 8.91 -26.79 -17.11
N ALA A 265 8.98 -26.93 -18.44
CA ALA A 265 9.31 -25.81 -19.33
C ALA A 265 8.27 -24.69 -19.24
N PHE A 266 6.98 -25.03 -19.24
CA PHE A 266 5.89 -24.08 -19.01
C PHE A 266 6.03 -23.39 -17.64
N SER A 267 6.36 -24.15 -16.60
CA SER A 267 6.51 -23.62 -15.25
C SER A 267 7.67 -22.62 -15.16
N ALA A 268 8.82 -22.95 -15.76
CA ALA A 268 9.98 -22.05 -15.80
C ALA A 268 9.68 -20.76 -16.59
N TRP A 269 8.97 -20.89 -17.71
CA TRP A 269 8.53 -19.74 -18.50
C TRP A 269 7.62 -18.81 -17.68
N GLN A 270 6.59 -19.33 -17.01
CA GLN A 270 5.66 -18.55 -16.18
C GLN A 270 6.35 -17.75 -15.05
N LEU A 271 7.49 -18.22 -14.54
CA LEU A 271 8.23 -17.50 -13.49
C LEU A 271 8.97 -16.26 -14.00
N THR A 272 9.14 -16.11 -15.33
CA THR A 272 9.91 -15.03 -15.96
C THR A 272 9.09 -14.08 -16.82
N THR A 273 7.85 -14.46 -17.18
CA THR A 273 6.99 -13.75 -18.13
C THR A 273 6.48 -12.40 -17.67
N ALA A 274 6.31 -12.18 -16.36
CA ALA A 274 5.72 -10.94 -15.84
C ALA A 274 6.76 -9.85 -15.51
N SER A 275 7.99 -9.94 -16.02
CA SER A 275 9.02 -8.94 -15.72
C SER A 275 8.77 -7.61 -16.46
N GLY A 276 8.96 -6.51 -15.73
CA GLY A 276 8.91 -5.12 -16.25
C GLY A 276 7.49 -4.63 -16.54
N PHE A 277 7.01 -3.63 -15.80
CA PHE A 277 5.71 -3.00 -16.05
C PHE A 277 5.81 -1.87 -17.08
N THR A 278 4.73 -1.68 -17.83
CA THR A 278 4.56 -0.61 -18.81
C THR A 278 3.29 0.18 -18.50
N ALA A 279 3.14 1.38 -19.07
CA ALA A 279 1.96 2.22 -18.83
C ALA A 279 0.62 1.54 -19.23
N GLU A 280 0.66 0.60 -20.19
CA GLU A 280 -0.51 -0.17 -20.63
C GLU A 280 -0.98 -1.20 -19.59
N ASP A 281 -0.11 -1.59 -18.66
CA ASP A 281 -0.43 -2.51 -17.58
C ASP A 281 -1.23 -1.84 -16.44
N SER A 282 -1.43 -0.52 -16.49
CA SER A 282 -2.21 0.23 -15.51
C SER A 282 -3.68 -0.17 -15.55
N ILE A 283 -4.18 -0.66 -14.41
CA ILE A 283 -5.61 -0.88 -14.16
C ILE A 283 -6.28 0.34 -13.50
N SER A 284 -5.48 1.35 -13.14
CA SER A 284 -5.99 2.60 -12.58
C SER A 284 -6.67 3.48 -13.62
N PRO A 285 -7.79 4.12 -13.27
CA PRO A 285 -8.39 5.15 -14.10
C PRO A 285 -7.42 6.33 -14.21
N ALA A 286 -7.42 7.00 -15.37
CA ALA A 286 -6.69 8.24 -15.54
C ALA A 286 -7.26 9.30 -14.59
N TYR A 287 -6.38 10.08 -13.98
CA TYR A 287 -6.75 11.22 -13.17
C TYR A 287 -7.50 12.22 -14.03
N VAL A 288 -8.76 12.49 -13.68
CA VAL A 288 -9.57 13.50 -14.33
C VAL A 288 -9.57 14.73 -13.42
N LYS A 289 -9.09 15.85 -13.95
CA LYS A 289 -8.94 17.12 -13.22
C LYS A 289 -10.27 17.68 -12.69
N ASP A 290 -11.40 17.21 -13.22
CA ASP A 290 -12.75 17.61 -12.81
C ASP A 290 -13.66 16.38 -12.60
N ALA A 291 -13.73 15.89 -11.36
CA ALA A 291 -14.88 15.13 -10.88
C ALA A 291 -15.55 15.88 -9.73
N ALA A 292 -15.73 17.19 -9.89
CA ALA A 292 -16.64 17.99 -9.10
C ALA A 292 -17.86 18.33 -9.96
N LYS A 293 -18.88 17.49 -9.87
CA LYS A 293 -20.28 17.91 -9.96
C LYS A 293 -21.07 17.22 -8.88
#